data_AF-A0A074WU60-F1
#
_entry.id   AF-A0A074WU60-F1
#
_cell.length_a   1.000
_cell.length_b   1.000
_cell.length_c   1.000
_cell.angle_alpha   90.00
_cell.angle_beta   90.00
_cell.angle_gamma   90.00
#
_symmetry.space_group_name_H-M   'P 1'
#
loop_
_entity.id
_entity.type
_entity.pdbx_description
1 polymer ?
#
loop_
_entity_poly.entity_id
_entity_poly.type
_entity_poly.pdbx_seq_one_letter_code
_entity_poly.pdbx_strand_id
1 'polypeptide(L)'
;DDSDPLRLFNTHLEGGTLTKELALSHLKALTKMTHYGTGSGEATIKWMWNEYDKYDDSKVDRDLLEQTIRHLVREGKEELAWSWIEQESRRTNDSLNPGVRFIWRAATASALVAAKAFSADHDNLDGALETFFRAKSSSYSIPLSRARTNIATLLMMPREKMVMDSTDVDIEVLRWPNTSTELWETFLESIDGEVYSDEALSVQLSLYHPRVPNAFPYLEHCRYLAEKKAVVTRMVRKPSVIPWTRQGLHAEAVLRQQGHEQHADWLGDFVRVLYKRSKWIRKKEETEGRRW
;
A
#
# COMPACT_ATOMS: atom_id res chain seq x y z
N ASP A 1 -10.53 -34.40 -9.07
CA ASP A 1 -10.27 -33.79 -10.39
C ASP A 1 -9.16 -32.77 -10.29
N ASP A 2 -7.93 -33.25 -10.48
CA ASP A 2 -6.69 -32.47 -10.55
C ASP A 2 -6.46 -31.99 -11.99
N SER A 3 -7.36 -31.14 -12.49
CA SER A 3 -7.14 -30.49 -13.77
C SER A 3 -6.20 -29.29 -13.59
N ASP A 4 -5.03 -29.36 -14.24
CA ASP A 4 -4.03 -28.28 -14.28
C ASP A 4 -4.69 -26.92 -14.60
N PRO A 5 -4.70 -25.95 -13.66
CA PRO A 5 -5.32 -24.65 -13.85
C PRO A 5 -4.79 -23.89 -15.06
N LEU A 6 -3.53 -24.09 -15.45
CA LEU A 6 -2.95 -23.47 -16.65
C LEU A 6 -3.56 -24.06 -17.91
N ARG A 7 -3.69 -25.40 -17.96
CA ARG A 7 -4.29 -26.11 -19.10
C ARG A 7 -5.75 -25.71 -19.28
N LEU A 8 -6.51 -25.61 -18.19
CA LEU A 8 -7.90 -25.16 -18.25
C LEU A 8 -8.02 -23.71 -18.72
N PHE A 9 -7.17 -22.82 -18.21
CA PHE A 9 -7.12 -21.42 -18.63
C PHE A 9 -6.88 -21.31 -20.15
N ASN A 10 -5.86 -22.01 -20.66
CA ASN A 10 -5.53 -22.00 -22.10
C ASN A 10 -6.66 -22.60 -22.94
N THR A 11 -7.32 -23.66 -22.45
CA THR A 11 -8.48 -24.27 -23.13
C THR A 11 -9.63 -23.27 -23.28
N HIS A 12 -9.95 -22.53 -22.22
CA HIS A 12 -10.99 -21.50 -22.25
C HIS A 12 -10.61 -20.32 -23.17
N LEU A 13 -9.33 -19.93 -23.16
CA LEU A 13 -8.81 -18.87 -24.01
C LEU A 13 -8.89 -19.25 -25.49
N GLU A 14 -8.39 -20.41 -25.87
CA GLU A 14 -8.42 -20.93 -27.26
C GLU A 14 -9.84 -21.18 -27.75
N GLY A 15 -10.71 -21.69 -26.87
CA GLY A 15 -12.12 -21.93 -27.17
C GLY A 15 -13.00 -20.69 -27.17
N GLY A 16 -12.47 -19.49 -26.84
CA GLY A 16 -13.25 -18.26 -26.75
C GLY A 16 -14.30 -18.23 -25.65
N THR A 17 -14.17 -19.09 -24.64
CA THR A 17 -15.13 -19.22 -23.51
C THR A 17 -14.60 -18.62 -22.21
N LEU A 18 -13.42 -17.99 -22.25
CA LEU A 18 -12.81 -17.35 -21.07
C LEU A 18 -13.64 -16.16 -20.61
N THR A 19 -14.14 -16.22 -19.37
CA THR A 19 -14.78 -15.09 -18.67
C THR A 19 -13.85 -14.51 -17.61
N LYS A 20 -14.23 -13.35 -17.05
CA LYS A 20 -13.45 -12.68 -15.97
C LYS A 20 -13.34 -13.58 -14.74
N GLU A 21 -14.44 -14.21 -14.35
CA GLU A 21 -14.54 -15.08 -13.18
C GLU A 21 -13.65 -16.31 -13.35
N LEU A 22 -13.65 -16.89 -14.56
CA LEU A 22 -12.77 -18.03 -14.89
C LEU A 22 -11.30 -17.61 -14.88
N ALA A 23 -10.94 -16.51 -15.55
CA ALA A 23 -9.58 -15.98 -15.56
C ALA A 23 -9.07 -15.72 -14.13
N LEU A 24 -9.86 -15.03 -13.31
CA LEU A 24 -9.53 -14.72 -11.92
C LEU A 24 -9.36 -16.00 -11.08
N SER A 25 -10.28 -16.96 -11.23
CA SER A 25 -10.22 -18.24 -10.53
C SER A 25 -8.94 -19.01 -10.86
N HIS A 26 -8.60 -19.12 -12.14
CA HIS A 26 -7.38 -19.80 -12.59
C HIS A 26 -6.12 -19.10 -12.11
N LEU A 27 -6.01 -17.77 -12.21
CA LEU A 27 -4.84 -17.03 -11.71
C LEU A 27 -4.69 -17.15 -10.19
N LYS A 28 -5.79 -17.16 -9.43
CA LYS A 28 -5.77 -17.41 -7.98
C LYS A 28 -5.31 -18.84 -7.66
N ALA A 29 -5.73 -19.83 -8.44
CA ALA A 29 -5.30 -21.22 -8.27
C ALA A 29 -3.78 -21.36 -8.58
N LEU A 30 -3.31 -20.80 -9.69
CA LEU A 30 -1.91 -20.79 -10.09
C LEU A 30 -1.00 -20.11 -9.05
N THR A 31 -1.50 -19.06 -8.38
CA THR A 31 -0.74 -18.36 -7.33
C THR A 31 -0.38 -19.26 -6.15
N LYS A 32 -1.17 -20.32 -5.91
CA LYS A 32 -0.98 -21.28 -4.81
C LYS A 32 -0.08 -22.46 -5.17
N MET A 33 0.21 -22.66 -6.46
CA MET A 33 1.04 -23.78 -6.93
C MET A 33 2.52 -23.46 -6.78
N THR A 34 3.32 -24.47 -6.40
CA THR A 34 4.78 -24.39 -6.22
C THR A 34 5.56 -24.50 -7.55
N HIS A 35 4.99 -25.19 -8.54
CA HIS A 35 5.51 -25.21 -9.91
C HIS A 35 4.67 -24.26 -10.78
N TYR A 36 5.33 -23.21 -11.25
CA TYR A 36 4.69 -22.12 -11.97
C TYR A 36 4.50 -22.46 -13.45
N GLY A 37 3.27 -22.29 -13.92
CA GLY A 37 3.01 -22.11 -15.34
C GLY A 37 3.47 -20.71 -15.78
N THR A 38 4.33 -20.62 -16.79
CA THR A 38 4.72 -19.34 -17.38
C THR A 38 3.70 -18.88 -18.42
N GLY A 39 3.40 -17.58 -18.47
CA GLY A 39 2.64 -16.95 -19.55
C GLY A 39 1.16 -16.72 -19.27
N SER A 40 0.67 -17.07 -18.06
CA SER A 40 -0.72 -16.82 -17.67
C SER A 40 -1.02 -15.33 -17.49
N GLY A 41 -0.05 -14.57 -16.96
CA GLY A 41 -0.11 -13.12 -16.86
C GLY A 41 -0.14 -12.47 -18.24
N GLU A 42 0.78 -12.87 -19.12
CA GLU A 42 0.82 -12.40 -20.51
C GLU A 42 -0.47 -12.69 -21.27
N ALA A 43 -0.98 -13.92 -21.19
CA ALA A 43 -2.19 -14.31 -21.88
C ALA A 43 -3.41 -13.55 -21.35
N THR A 44 -3.49 -13.35 -20.03
CA THR A 44 -4.60 -12.60 -19.44
C THR A 44 -4.57 -11.12 -19.82
N ILE A 45 -3.42 -10.45 -19.77
CA ILE A 45 -3.35 -9.01 -20.13
C ILE A 45 -3.68 -8.79 -21.61
N LYS A 46 -3.24 -9.68 -22.51
CA LYS A 46 -3.60 -9.62 -23.94
C LYS A 46 -5.10 -9.86 -24.16
N TRP A 47 -5.68 -10.81 -23.44
CA TRP A 47 -7.12 -11.06 -23.48
C TRP A 47 -7.93 -9.86 -22.96
N MET A 48 -7.56 -9.33 -21.78
CA MET A 48 -8.20 -8.13 -21.20
C MET A 48 -8.15 -6.94 -22.16
N TRP A 49 -7.05 -6.79 -22.89
CA TRP A 49 -6.89 -5.77 -23.90
C TRP A 49 -7.82 -5.98 -25.09
N ASN A 50 -7.87 -7.19 -25.66
CA ASN A 50 -8.74 -7.48 -26.80
C ASN A 50 -10.22 -7.30 -26.46
N GLU A 51 -10.60 -7.60 -25.23
CA GLU A 51 -11.96 -7.43 -24.74
C GLU A 51 -12.24 -6.01 -24.20
N TYR A 52 -11.24 -5.12 -24.15
CA TYR A 52 -11.29 -3.81 -23.48
C TYR A 52 -12.48 -2.94 -23.89
N ASP A 53 -12.88 -2.99 -25.16
CA ASP A 53 -14.00 -2.22 -25.70
C ASP A 53 -15.38 -2.77 -25.27
N LYS A 54 -15.43 -4.00 -24.77
CA LYS A 54 -16.65 -4.66 -24.27
C LYS A 54 -16.80 -4.54 -22.74
N TYR A 55 -15.81 -3.97 -22.03
CA TYR A 55 -15.89 -3.76 -20.58
C TYR A 55 -16.77 -2.56 -20.24
N ASP A 56 -17.75 -2.78 -19.37
CA ASP A 56 -18.50 -1.72 -18.69
C ASP A 56 -17.55 -0.66 -18.10
N ASP A 57 -17.74 0.58 -18.54
CA ASP A 57 -16.92 1.77 -18.25
C ASP A 57 -16.79 2.09 -16.76
N SER A 58 -17.70 1.59 -15.92
CA SER A 58 -17.82 2.04 -14.54
C SER A 58 -16.83 1.36 -13.58
N LYS A 59 -16.23 0.22 -13.94
CA LYS A 59 -15.39 -0.57 -13.01
C LYS A 59 -14.28 -1.35 -13.70
N VAL A 60 -13.04 -0.91 -13.50
CA VAL A 60 -11.87 -1.80 -13.66
C VAL A 60 -12.03 -2.94 -12.67
N ASP A 61 -11.98 -4.18 -13.15
CA ASP A 61 -11.90 -5.36 -12.30
C ASP A 61 -10.50 -5.39 -11.64
N ARG A 62 -10.42 -4.76 -10.47
CA ARG A 62 -9.18 -4.57 -9.73
C ARG A 62 -8.59 -5.90 -9.29
N ASP A 63 -9.42 -6.87 -8.91
CA ASP A 63 -8.95 -8.17 -8.45
C ASP A 63 -8.28 -8.93 -9.59
N LEU A 64 -8.94 -8.99 -10.76
CA LEU A 64 -8.36 -9.62 -11.95
C LEU A 64 -7.07 -8.92 -12.39
N LEU A 65 -7.07 -7.58 -12.39
CA LEU A 65 -5.90 -6.80 -12.73
C LEU A 65 -4.74 -7.06 -11.78
N GLU A 66 -4.98 -6.97 -10.46
CA GLU A 66 -3.96 -7.20 -9.43
C GLU A 66 -3.36 -8.61 -9.54
N GLN A 67 -4.16 -9.65 -9.81
CA GLN A 67 -3.63 -10.99 -10.08
C GLN A 67 -2.83 -11.07 -11.38
N THR A 68 -3.33 -10.48 -12.46
CA THR A 68 -2.65 -10.46 -13.76
C THR A 68 -1.28 -9.81 -13.65
N ILE A 69 -1.20 -8.64 -13.01
CA ILE A 69 0.06 -7.92 -12.80
C ILE A 69 1.01 -8.72 -11.91
N ARG A 70 0.51 -9.37 -10.87
CA ARG A 70 1.33 -10.25 -10.02
C ARG A 70 1.99 -11.36 -10.82
N HIS A 71 1.25 -11.99 -11.73
CA HIS A 71 1.80 -13.01 -12.63
C HIS A 71 2.79 -12.42 -13.63
N LEU A 72 2.51 -11.26 -14.22
CA LEU A 72 3.46 -10.59 -15.12
C LEU A 72 4.80 -10.27 -14.46
N VAL A 73 4.79 -9.73 -13.23
CA VAL A 73 6.02 -9.44 -12.47
C VAL A 73 6.79 -10.73 -12.18
N ARG A 74 6.09 -11.81 -11.80
CA ARG A 74 6.72 -13.12 -11.58
C ARG A 74 7.28 -13.74 -12.86
N GLU A 75 6.66 -13.46 -13.99
CA GLU A 75 7.08 -13.92 -15.33
C GLU A 75 8.20 -13.06 -15.93
N GLY A 76 8.60 -11.95 -15.29
CA GLY A 76 9.56 -10.97 -15.84
C GLY A 76 9.02 -10.23 -17.08
N LYS A 77 7.69 -10.09 -17.17
CA LYS A 77 6.96 -9.51 -18.31
C LYS A 77 6.19 -8.23 -17.93
N GLU A 78 6.63 -7.52 -16.88
CA GLU A 78 5.99 -6.28 -16.44
C GLU A 78 5.96 -5.17 -17.51
N GLU A 79 6.86 -5.21 -18.51
CA GLU A 79 6.82 -4.27 -19.64
C GLU A 79 5.53 -4.34 -20.46
N LEU A 80 4.81 -5.47 -20.44
CA LEU A 80 3.47 -5.55 -21.03
C LEU A 80 2.46 -4.67 -20.27
N ALA A 81 2.59 -4.57 -18.94
CA ALA A 81 1.76 -3.69 -18.14
C ALA A 81 2.09 -2.22 -18.37
N TRP A 82 3.37 -1.88 -18.53
CA TRP A 82 3.79 -0.53 -18.90
C TRP A 82 3.32 -0.14 -20.30
N SER A 83 3.44 -1.05 -21.26
CA SER A 83 2.89 -0.87 -22.61
C SER A 83 1.39 -0.60 -22.55
N TRP A 84 0.65 -1.29 -21.67
CA TRP A 84 -0.78 -1.05 -21.48
C TRP A 84 -1.12 0.26 -20.78
N ILE A 85 -0.26 0.74 -19.87
CA ILE A 85 -0.41 2.08 -19.27
C ILE A 85 -0.26 3.16 -20.34
N GLU A 86 0.72 3.03 -21.23
CA GLU A 86 1.02 4.02 -22.28
C GLU A 86 0.07 3.94 -23.49
N GLN A 87 -0.82 2.95 -23.53
CA GLN A 87 -1.88 2.88 -24.56
C GLN A 87 -2.77 4.12 -24.54
N GLU A 88 -3.10 4.60 -25.73
CA GLU A 88 -4.24 5.49 -25.90
C GLU A 88 -5.54 4.75 -25.66
N SER A 89 -6.53 5.47 -25.12
CA SER A 89 -7.86 4.90 -24.96
C SER A 89 -8.49 4.71 -26.34
N ARG A 90 -8.76 3.47 -26.71
CA ARG A 90 -9.56 3.11 -27.91
C ARG A 90 -10.98 3.68 -27.85
N ARG A 91 -11.41 4.10 -26.66
CA ARG A 91 -12.68 4.80 -26.45
C ARG A 91 -12.52 6.24 -26.93
N THR A 92 -13.12 6.53 -28.08
CA THR A 92 -13.15 7.85 -28.72
C THR A 92 -14.37 8.69 -28.31
N ASN A 93 -15.22 8.18 -27.41
CA ASN A 93 -16.44 8.87 -27.01
C ASN A 93 -16.09 10.09 -26.15
N ASP A 94 -16.19 11.29 -26.73
CA ASP A 94 -15.86 12.58 -26.09
C ASP A 94 -16.70 12.89 -24.84
N SER A 95 -17.74 12.10 -24.56
CA SER A 95 -18.60 12.22 -23.38
C SER A 95 -18.03 11.55 -22.12
N LEU A 96 -16.99 10.71 -22.23
CA LEU A 96 -16.37 10.08 -21.07
C LEU A 96 -15.40 11.04 -20.38
N ASN A 97 -15.61 11.28 -19.09
CA ASN A 97 -14.69 12.05 -18.26
C ASN A 97 -13.26 11.46 -18.39
N PRO A 98 -12.22 12.28 -18.64
CA PRO A 98 -10.82 11.83 -18.70
C PRO A 98 -10.39 10.92 -17.53
N GLY A 99 -10.90 11.16 -16.31
CA GLY A 99 -10.61 10.32 -15.14
C GLY A 99 -11.17 8.90 -15.24
N VAL A 100 -12.27 8.71 -15.97
CA VAL A 100 -12.86 7.39 -16.28
C VAL A 100 -12.17 6.80 -17.51
N ARG A 101 -11.87 7.64 -18.51
CA ARG A 101 -11.23 7.24 -19.76
C ARG A 101 -9.85 6.62 -19.60
N PHE A 102 -9.17 6.81 -18.45
CA PHE A 102 -7.84 6.27 -18.17
C PHE A 102 -7.72 5.59 -16.81
N ILE A 103 -8.86 5.18 -16.21
CA ILE A 103 -8.91 4.63 -14.85
C ILE A 103 -8.03 3.38 -14.65
N TRP A 104 -7.75 2.61 -15.72
CA TRP A 104 -6.86 1.45 -15.63
C TRP A 104 -5.42 1.87 -15.33
N ARG A 105 -4.94 3.03 -15.80
CA ARG A 105 -3.54 3.45 -15.60
C ARG A 105 -3.19 3.51 -14.11
N ALA A 106 -4.04 4.16 -13.33
CA ALA A 106 -3.88 4.26 -11.89
C ALA A 106 -3.98 2.89 -11.20
N ALA A 107 -4.92 2.04 -11.64
CA ALA A 107 -5.09 0.70 -11.08
C ALA A 107 -3.90 -0.22 -11.40
N THR A 108 -3.39 -0.18 -12.63
CA THR A 108 -2.24 -0.95 -13.11
C THR A 108 -0.96 -0.49 -12.42
N ALA A 109 -0.71 0.82 -12.33
CA ALA A 109 0.44 1.36 -11.60
C ALA A 109 0.40 0.95 -10.11
N SER A 110 -0.76 1.06 -9.46
CA SER A 110 -0.93 0.62 -8.07
C SER A 110 -0.71 -0.90 -7.91
N ALA A 111 -1.14 -1.71 -8.89
CA ALA A 111 -0.95 -3.15 -8.87
C ALA A 111 0.53 -3.53 -9.10
N LEU A 112 1.25 -2.82 -9.97
CA LEU A 112 2.69 -3.01 -10.22
C LEU A 112 3.49 -2.72 -8.95
N VAL A 113 3.22 -1.59 -8.30
CA VAL A 113 3.84 -1.22 -7.02
C VAL A 113 3.63 -2.32 -5.97
N ALA A 114 2.40 -2.81 -5.82
CA ALA A 114 2.09 -3.88 -4.87
C ALA A 114 2.77 -5.20 -5.24
N ALA A 115 2.80 -5.56 -6.52
CA ALA A 115 3.45 -6.79 -6.99
C ALA A 115 4.96 -6.76 -6.75
N LYS A 116 5.63 -5.63 -7.01
CA LYS A 116 7.07 -5.45 -6.72
C LYS A 116 7.37 -5.50 -5.23
N ALA A 117 6.53 -4.88 -4.39
CA ALA A 117 6.71 -4.88 -2.94
C ALA A 117 6.62 -6.27 -2.29
N PHE A 118 5.90 -7.21 -2.93
CA PHE A 118 5.73 -8.58 -2.45
C PHE A 118 6.37 -9.63 -3.38
N SER A 119 7.29 -9.22 -4.26
CA SER A 119 8.12 -10.18 -4.99
C SER A 119 9.03 -10.89 -3.99
N ALA A 120 9.12 -12.22 -4.09
CA ALA A 120 9.55 -13.10 -2.99
C ALA A 120 11.02 -12.97 -2.55
N ASP A 121 11.81 -12.14 -3.24
CA ASP A 121 13.28 -12.16 -3.16
C ASP A 121 13.90 -10.86 -2.61
N HIS A 122 13.10 -9.93 -2.08
CA HIS A 122 13.61 -8.65 -1.58
C HIS A 122 13.19 -8.37 -0.13
N ASP A 123 14.19 -8.13 0.70
CA ASP A 123 14.09 -7.57 2.07
C ASP A 123 14.06 -6.03 2.06
N ASN A 124 13.77 -5.45 0.89
CA ASN A 124 13.69 -4.03 0.60
C ASN A 124 12.45 -3.71 -0.26
N LEU A 125 12.13 -2.42 -0.38
CA LEU A 125 11.02 -1.91 -1.20
C LEU A 125 11.48 -1.16 -2.46
N ASP A 126 12.73 -1.31 -2.86
CA ASP A 126 13.37 -0.49 -3.89
C ASP A 126 12.64 -0.62 -5.23
N GLY A 127 12.37 -1.85 -5.67
CA GLY A 127 11.63 -2.08 -6.92
C GLY A 127 10.20 -1.52 -6.90
N ALA A 128 9.56 -1.39 -5.72
CA ALA A 128 8.25 -0.76 -5.60
C ALA A 128 8.34 0.78 -5.67
N LEU A 129 9.37 1.37 -5.05
CA LEU A 129 9.68 2.80 -5.11
C LEU A 129 10.04 3.23 -6.54
N GLU A 130 10.93 2.51 -7.20
CA GLU A 130 11.30 2.74 -8.60
C GLU A 130 10.09 2.66 -9.54
N THR A 131 9.22 1.66 -9.33
CA THR A 131 7.96 1.52 -10.07
C THR A 131 7.05 2.74 -9.85
N PHE A 132 6.95 3.24 -8.62
CA PHE A 132 6.19 4.45 -8.33
C PHE A 132 6.79 5.68 -9.01
N PHE A 133 8.11 5.85 -8.98
CA PHE A 133 8.78 6.96 -9.66
C PHE A 133 8.63 6.88 -11.18
N ARG A 134 8.72 5.68 -11.78
CA ARG A 134 8.43 5.48 -13.21
C ARG A 134 7.00 5.89 -13.55
N ALA A 135 6.02 5.51 -12.72
CA ALA A 135 4.64 5.92 -12.93
C ALA A 135 4.45 7.45 -12.74
N LYS A 136 5.17 8.07 -11.81
CA LYS A 136 5.15 9.53 -11.58
C LYS A 136 5.74 10.30 -12.77
N SER A 137 6.75 9.72 -13.42
CA SER A 137 7.43 10.28 -14.58
C SER A 137 6.83 9.81 -15.92
N SER A 138 5.67 9.15 -15.91
CA SER A 138 4.99 8.73 -17.15
C SER A 138 4.62 9.94 -18.02
N SER A 139 4.57 9.72 -19.33
CA SER A 139 4.13 10.72 -20.31
C SER A 139 2.69 11.19 -20.05
N TYR A 140 1.90 10.36 -19.35
CA TYR A 140 0.54 10.65 -18.96
C TYR A 140 0.43 10.99 -17.48
N SER A 141 -0.50 11.89 -17.14
CA SER A 141 -0.84 12.17 -15.74
C SER A 141 -1.58 10.99 -15.12
N ILE A 142 -0.88 10.22 -14.27
CA ILE A 142 -1.44 9.08 -13.54
C ILE A 142 -1.82 9.52 -12.12
N PRO A 143 -3.09 9.33 -11.68
CA PRO A 143 -3.48 9.52 -10.29
C PRO A 143 -2.81 8.49 -9.36
N LEU A 144 -1.77 8.91 -8.62
CA LEU A 144 -0.96 8.01 -7.78
C LEU A 144 -1.35 8.00 -6.29
N SER A 145 -2.50 8.54 -5.90
CA SER A 145 -2.91 8.61 -4.49
C SER A 145 -2.91 7.24 -3.80
N ARG A 146 -3.51 6.22 -4.42
CA ARG A 146 -3.55 4.86 -3.86
C ARG A 146 -2.16 4.22 -3.78
N ALA A 147 -1.36 4.36 -4.83
CA ALA A 147 0.02 3.83 -4.85
C ALA A 147 0.88 4.48 -3.77
N ARG A 148 0.75 5.81 -3.59
CA ARG A 148 1.41 6.58 -2.55
C ARG A 148 1.04 6.09 -1.14
N THR A 149 -0.25 5.96 -0.85
CA THR A 149 -0.71 5.46 0.45
C THR A 149 -0.22 4.03 0.71
N ASN A 150 -0.24 3.17 -0.30
CA ASN A 150 0.25 1.80 -0.19
C ASN A 150 1.75 1.77 0.16
N ILE A 151 2.59 2.50 -0.58
CA ILE A 151 4.04 2.56 -0.31
C ILE A 151 4.30 3.12 1.08
N ALA A 152 3.67 4.23 1.45
CA ALA A 152 3.86 4.81 2.78
C ALA A 152 3.49 3.80 3.88
N THR A 153 2.39 3.07 3.72
CA THR A 153 1.99 2.01 4.67
C THR A 153 3.01 0.88 4.75
N LEU A 154 3.62 0.49 3.64
CA LEU A 154 4.64 -0.57 3.60
C LEU A 154 5.96 -0.10 4.22
N LEU A 155 6.39 1.14 3.93
CA LEU A 155 7.59 1.76 4.51
C LEU A 155 7.52 1.87 6.04
N MET A 156 6.32 2.05 6.59
CA MET A 156 6.07 2.11 8.04
C MET A 156 5.68 0.75 8.63
N MET A 157 5.70 -0.33 7.83
CA MET A 157 5.23 -1.63 8.30
C MET A 157 6.28 -2.27 9.21
N PRO A 158 5.91 -2.61 10.44
CA PRO A 158 6.84 -3.30 11.34
C PRO A 158 6.91 -4.79 10.98
N ARG A 159 8.10 -5.37 11.17
CA ARG A 159 8.38 -6.80 10.94
C ARG A 159 7.49 -7.69 11.79
N GLU A 160 7.34 -7.31 13.05
CA GLU A 160 6.48 -7.97 14.02
C GLU A 160 5.39 -7.03 14.51
N LYS A 161 4.23 -7.60 14.85
CA LYS A 161 3.20 -6.83 15.53
C LYS A 161 3.70 -6.58 16.95
N MET A 162 3.91 -5.32 17.31
CA MET A 162 4.30 -4.90 18.65
C MET A 162 3.30 -5.48 19.64
N VAL A 163 3.82 -6.23 20.61
CA VAL A 163 3.02 -6.71 21.73
C VAL A 163 2.86 -5.52 22.65
N MET A 164 1.69 -4.94 22.53
CA MET A 164 1.17 -3.81 23.28
C MET A 164 1.18 -3.97 24.82
N ASP A 165 1.48 -5.14 25.37
CA ASP A 165 1.44 -5.45 26.81
C ASP A 165 2.81 -5.32 27.53
N SER A 166 3.90 -4.93 26.85
CA SER A 166 5.20 -4.72 27.50
C SER A 166 5.28 -3.34 28.15
N THR A 167 5.73 -3.29 29.41
CA THR A 167 6.12 -2.04 30.08
C THR A 167 7.33 -1.36 29.42
N ASP A 168 8.05 -2.09 28.57
CA ASP A 168 9.13 -1.59 27.73
C ASP A 168 8.56 -1.10 26.40
N VAL A 169 8.71 0.21 26.14
CA VAL A 169 8.36 0.82 24.87
C VAL A 169 9.53 0.58 23.91
N ASP A 170 9.45 -0.49 23.12
CA ASP A 170 10.51 -0.84 22.19
C ASP A 170 10.39 -0.10 20.85
N ILE A 171 11.54 0.13 20.22
CA ILE A 171 11.62 0.67 18.87
C ILE A 171 11.19 -0.42 17.88
N GLU A 172 10.21 -0.09 17.03
CA GLU A 172 9.73 -1.02 16.02
C GLU A 172 10.82 -1.31 14.97
N VAL A 173 11.05 -2.60 14.73
CA VAL A 173 11.90 -3.04 13.64
C VAL A 173 11.07 -3.09 12.36
N LEU A 174 11.52 -2.41 11.31
CA LEU A 174 10.86 -2.38 10.01
C LEU A 174 10.86 -3.75 9.32
N ARG A 175 9.80 -4.03 8.57
CA ARG A 175 9.65 -5.25 7.78
C ARG A 175 10.65 -5.32 6.61
N TRP A 176 10.98 -4.17 6.03
CA TRP A 176 11.91 -4.03 4.90
C TRP A 176 13.09 -3.12 5.27
N PRO A 177 14.00 -3.58 6.17
CA PRO A 177 15.06 -2.74 6.72
C PRO A 177 16.12 -2.33 5.69
N ASN A 178 16.24 -3.06 4.58
CA ASN A 178 17.26 -2.84 3.56
C ASN A 178 16.80 -1.93 2.41
N THR A 179 15.67 -1.23 2.59
CA THR A 179 15.19 -0.23 1.63
C THR A 179 16.21 0.91 1.49
N SER A 180 16.57 1.25 0.26
CA SER A 180 17.52 2.32 -0.05
C SER A 180 17.07 3.63 0.59
N THR A 181 17.97 4.24 1.36
CA THR A 181 17.73 5.54 2.00
C THR A 181 17.49 6.64 0.98
N GLU A 182 18.20 6.62 -0.15
CA GLU A 182 18.03 7.62 -1.22
C GLU A 182 16.65 7.53 -1.87
N LEU A 183 16.18 6.32 -2.20
CA LEU A 183 14.83 6.12 -2.75
C LEU A 183 13.75 6.50 -1.73
N TRP A 184 14.00 6.23 -0.46
CA TRP A 184 13.12 6.61 0.65
C TRP A 184 13.00 8.13 0.79
N GLU A 185 14.12 8.85 0.82
CA GLU A 185 14.17 10.31 0.93
C GLU A 185 13.49 10.97 -0.27
N THR A 186 13.80 10.49 -1.48
CA THR A 186 13.14 10.93 -2.72
C THR A 186 11.62 10.72 -2.65
N PHE A 187 11.16 9.64 -2.01
CA PHE A 187 9.73 9.40 -1.83
C PHE A 187 9.12 10.36 -0.81
N LEU A 188 9.80 10.62 0.31
CA LEU A 188 9.34 11.59 1.31
C LEU A 188 9.19 12.99 0.70
N GLU A 189 10.19 13.46 -0.03
CA GLU A 189 10.14 14.76 -0.73
C GLU A 189 8.98 14.81 -1.74
N SER A 190 8.68 13.68 -2.38
CA SER A 190 7.61 13.58 -3.37
C SER A 190 6.20 13.75 -2.80
N ILE A 191 6.02 13.60 -1.49
CA ILE A 191 4.73 13.64 -0.81
C ILE A 191 4.52 14.91 0.04
N ASP A 192 5.53 15.77 0.18
CA ASP A 192 5.59 16.83 1.20
C ASP A 192 4.72 18.09 0.91
N GLY A 193 3.67 17.94 0.09
CA GLY A 193 2.80 19.04 -0.34
C GLY A 193 1.68 19.42 0.63
N GLU A 194 1.29 18.56 1.58
CA GLU A 194 0.13 18.80 2.47
C GLU A 194 0.45 18.46 3.94
N VAL A 195 1.30 19.28 4.56
CA VAL A 195 1.75 19.16 5.97
C VAL A 195 0.60 19.31 7.00
N TYR A 196 -0.57 19.82 6.59
CA TYR A 196 -1.69 20.17 7.49
C TYR A 196 -2.97 19.31 7.31
N SER A 197 -2.83 18.05 6.89
CA SER A 197 -3.95 17.10 6.87
C SER A 197 -4.00 16.25 8.15
N ASP A 198 -5.19 15.74 8.50
CA ASP A 198 -5.42 14.81 9.63
C ASP A 198 -4.64 13.48 9.50
N GLU A 199 -3.94 13.27 8.37
CA GLU A 199 -3.19 12.06 8.00
C GLU A 199 -1.86 12.46 7.32
N ALA A 200 -1.10 13.37 7.94
CA ALA A 200 0.17 13.84 7.39
C ALA A 200 1.17 12.67 7.25
N LEU A 201 1.22 12.07 6.06
CA LEU A 201 2.09 10.93 5.78
C LEU A 201 3.57 11.29 5.92
N SER A 202 3.97 12.51 5.58
CA SER A 202 5.37 12.97 5.74
C SER A 202 5.80 13.00 7.21
N VAL A 203 4.88 13.40 8.09
CA VAL A 203 5.07 13.38 9.54
C VAL A 203 5.26 11.96 10.07
N GLN A 204 4.41 11.03 9.65
CA GLN A 204 4.51 9.63 10.09
C GLN A 204 5.73 8.95 9.49
N LEU A 205 6.06 9.20 8.23
CA LEU A 205 7.20 8.57 7.56
C LEU A 205 8.52 8.99 8.18
N SER A 206 8.69 10.25 8.56
CA SER A 206 9.92 10.73 9.23
C SER A 206 10.33 9.88 10.43
N LEU A 207 9.36 9.33 11.17
CA LEU A 207 9.59 8.41 12.29
C LEU A 207 10.29 7.11 11.87
N TYR A 208 10.06 6.65 10.64
CA TYR A 208 10.55 5.37 10.11
C TYR A 208 11.71 5.54 9.12
N HIS A 209 12.45 6.65 9.19
CA HIS A 209 13.62 6.86 8.34
C HIS A 209 14.65 5.72 8.56
N PRO A 210 15.13 5.02 7.50
CA PRO A 210 15.92 3.79 7.65
C PRO A 210 17.20 3.91 8.48
N ARG A 211 17.81 5.11 8.51
CA ARG A 211 19.09 5.36 9.21
C ARG A 211 18.98 6.32 10.39
N VAL A 212 17.98 7.19 10.37
CA VAL A 212 17.89 8.35 11.26
C VAL A 212 16.41 8.58 11.61
N PRO A 213 15.75 7.64 12.31
CA PRO A 213 14.37 7.82 12.77
C PRO A 213 14.19 9.19 13.42
N ASN A 214 13.16 9.94 13.01
CA ASN A 214 12.90 11.28 13.55
C ASN A 214 11.47 11.40 14.05
N ALA A 215 11.30 11.41 15.37
CA ALA A 215 10.02 11.52 16.04
C ALA A 215 9.50 12.96 16.17
N PHE A 216 10.33 13.99 15.95
CA PHE A 216 9.93 15.39 16.17
C PHE A 216 8.78 15.85 15.28
N PRO A 217 8.74 15.57 13.96
CA PRO A 217 7.58 15.91 13.14
C PRO A 217 6.28 15.33 13.70
N TYR A 218 6.32 14.09 14.18
CA TYR A 218 5.17 13.39 14.76
C TYR A 218 4.73 14.02 16.08
N LEU A 219 5.69 14.34 16.95
CA LEU A 219 5.46 15.05 18.20
C LEU A 219 4.80 16.41 17.96
N GLU A 220 5.36 17.23 17.07
CA GLU A 220 4.84 18.58 16.78
C GLU A 220 3.43 18.52 16.17
N HIS A 221 3.17 17.54 15.31
CA HIS A 221 1.83 17.32 14.80
C HIS A 221 0.86 16.89 15.92
N CYS A 222 1.29 16.03 16.84
CA CYS A 222 0.48 15.66 18.01
C CYS A 222 0.19 16.86 18.93
N ARG A 223 1.16 17.78 19.13
CA ARG A 223 0.98 19.04 19.87
C ARG A 223 -0.07 19.92 19.19
N TYR A 224 0.05 20.10 17.89
CA TYR A 224 -0.93 20.82 17.08
C TYR A 224 -2.35 20.23 17.18
N LEU A 225 -2.46 18.89 17.14
CA LEU A 225 -3.74 18.21 17.32
C LEU A 225 -4.32 18.40 18.73
N ALA A 226 -3.46 18.39 19.76
CA ALA A 226 -3.89 18.57 21.15
C ALA A 226 -4.58 19.92 21.41
N GLU A 227 -4.17 20.97 20.69
CA GLU A 227 -4.82 22.29 20.73
C GLU A 227 -6.25 22.27 20.14
N LYS A 228 -6.56 21.27 19.30
CA LYS A 228 -7.82 21.15 18.56
C LYS A 228 -8.72 20.06 19.13
N LYS A 229 -9.40 20.36 20.24
CA LYS A 229 -10.33 19.43 20.94
C LYS A 229 -11.34 18.71 20.03
N ALA A 230 -11.89 19.41 19.03
CA ALA A 230 -12.85 18.84 18.09
C ALA A 230 -12.23 17.76 17.19
N VAL A 231 -10.98 17.96 16.76
CA VAL A 231 -10.22 17.01 15.93
C VAL A 231 -9.89 15.77 16.76
N VAL A 232 -9.35 15.94 17.97
CA VAL A 232 -9.07 14.83 18.90
C VAL A 232 -10.31 13.99 19.17
N THR A 233 -11.46 14.63 19.41
CA THR A 233 -12.74 13.95 19.62
C THR A 233 -13.18 13.13 18.40
N ARG A 234 -12.89 13.61 17.19
CA ARG A 234 -13.17 12.90 15.95
C ARG A 234 -12.21 11.72 15.74
N MET A 235 -10.92 11.91 16.03
CA MET A 235 -9.89 10.88 15.89
C MET A 235 -10.21 9.65 16.75
N VAL A 236 -10.54 9.82 18.04
CA VAL A 236 -10.83 8.69 18.96
C VAL A 236 -12.08 7.88 18.57
N ARG A 237 -12.91 8.40 17.66
CA ARG A 237 -14.10 7.72 17.13
C ARG A 237 -13.81 6.93 15.85
N LYS A 238 -12.63 7.06 15.24
CA LYS A 238 -12.24 6.38 14.01
C LYS A 238 -11.34 5.16 14.31
N PRO A 239 -11.38 4.09 13.50
CA PRO A 239 -10.44 2.97 13.61
C PRO A 239 -8.97 3.37 13.40
N SER A 240 -8.70 4.45 12.65
CA SER A 240 -7.35 4.94 12.38
C SER A 240 -6.59 5.40 13.64
N VAL A 241 -7.28 5.59 14.77
CA VAL A 241 -6.61 5.85 16.06
C VAL A 241 -5.73 4.68 16.52
N ILE A 242 -6.00 3.45 16.06
CA ILE A 242 -5.20 2.26 16.42
C ILE A 242 -3.77 2.36 15.85
N PRO A 243 -3.56 2.49 14.53
CA PRO A 243 -2.21 2.67 13.98
C PRO A 243 -1.56 3.97 14.47
N TRP A 244 -2.34 5.05 14.67
CA TRP A 244 -1.83 6.31 15.22
C TRP A 244 -1.26 6.15 16.63
N THR A 245 -2.00 5.53 17.55
CA THR A 245 -1.51 5.33 18.94
C THR A 245 -0.29 4.43 18.96
N ARG A 246 -0.24 3.40 18.12
CA ARG A 246 0.94 2.53 17.96
C ARG A 246 2.17 3.31 17.48
N GLN A 247 2.03 4.12 16.45
CA GLN A 247 3.09 5.02 15.97
C GLN A 247 3.53 6.01 17.06
N GLY A 248 2.59 6.49 17.88
CA GLY A 248 2.90 7.38 19.00
C GLY A 248 3.77 6.74 20.08
N LEU A 249 3.57 5.45 20.36
CA LEU A 249 4.43 4.69 21.27
C LEU A 249 5.81 4.45 20.67
N HIS A 250 5.87 4.10 19.39
CA HIS A 250 7.14 3.99 18.69
C HIS A 250 7.92 5.32 18.72
N ALA A 251 7.23 6.44 18.48
CA ALA A 251 7.80 7.77 18.58
C ALA A 251 8.27 8.12 20.00
N GLU A 252 7.53 7.71 21.04
CA GLU A 252 7.96 7.82 22.43
C GLU A 252 9.30 7.08 22.64
N ALA A 253 9.41 5.82 22.20
CA ALA A 253 10.65 5.03 22.31
C ALA A 253 11.83 5.69 21.59
N VAL A 254 11.61 6.19 20.37
CA VAL A 254 12.63 6.89 19.58
C VAL A 254 13.11 8.16 20.31
N LEU A 255 12.19 8.95 20.87
CA LEU A 255 12.55 10.14 21.64
C LEU A 255 13.39 9.79 22.88
N ARG A 256 13.02 8.76 23.64
CA ARG A 256 13.80 8.30 24.79
C ARG A 256 15.19 7.84 24.38
N GLN A 257 15.30 7.03 23.34
CA GLN A 257 16.59 6.57 22.82
C GLN A 257 17.50 7.74 22.40
N GLN A 258 16.91 8.83 21.88
CA GLN A 258 17.61 10.04 21.48
C GLN A 258 17.90 11.01 22.63
N GLY A 259 17.52 10.68 23.87
CA GLY A 259 17.76 11.50 25.07
C GLY A 259 16.75 12.63 25.29
N HIS A 260 15.57 12.55 24.66
CA HIS A 260 14.52 13.57 24.72
C HIS A 260 13.38 13.20 25.69
N GLU A 261 13.73 12.89 26.95
CA GLU A 261 12.79 12.35 27.95
C GLU A 261 11.53 13.21 28.16
N GLN A 262 11.68 14.53 28.30
CA GLN A 262 10.54 15.43 28.50
C GLN A 262 9.55 15.42 27.32
N HIS A 263 10.06 15.26 26.10
CA HIS A 263 9.24 15.15 24.90
C HIS A 263 8.56 13.79 24.82
N ALA A 264 9.27 12.73 25.21
CA ALA A 264 8.74 11.38 25.28
C ALA A 264 7.59 11.28 26.30
N ASP A 265 7.77 11.81 27.51
CA ASP A 265 6.75 11.80 28.56
C ASP A 265 5.47 12.50 28.12
N TRP A 266 5.60 13.70 27.52
CA TRP A 266 4.45 14.43 26.99
C TRP A 266 3.71 13.63 25.91
N LEU A 267 4.45 13.00 24.98
CA LEU A 267 3.86 12.22 23.89
C LEU A 267 3.16 10.97 24.41
N GLY A 268 3.80 10.25 25.33
CA GLY A 268 3.25 9.07 25.99
C GLY A 268 1.93 9.38 26.71
N ASP A 269 1.87 10.49 27.45
CA ASP A 269 0.65 10.95 28.12
C ASP A 269 -0.47 11.26 27.11
N PHE A 270 -0.15 11.99 26.04
CA PHE A 270 -1.12 12.29 24.99
C PHE A 270 -1.66 11.03 24.32
N VAL A 271 -0.80 10.08 23.97
CA VAL A 271 -1.16 8.80 23.36
C VAL A 271 -2.04 7.96 24.30
N ARG A 272 -1.70 7.88 25.60
CA ARG A 272 -2.51 7.20 26.62
C ARG A 272 -3.91 7.82 26.76
N VAL A 273 -4.05 9.14 26.60
CA VAL A 273 -5.36 9.81 26.58
C VAL A 273 -6.19 9.37 25.37
N LEU A 274 -5.59 9.33 24.17
CA LEU A 274 -6.27 8.85 22.96
C LEU A 274 -6.69 7.38 23.12
N TYR A 275 -5.80 6.57 23.66
CA TYR A 275 -6.00 5.16 23.95
C TYR A 275 -7.25 4.92 24.81
N LYS A 276 -7.27 5.50 26.02
CA LYS A 276 -8.35 5.33 27.00
C LYS A 276 -9.70 5.80 26.49
N ARG A 277 -9.72 6.82 25.62
CA ARG A 277 -10.96 7.38 25.06
C ARG A 277 -11.49 6.61 23.86
N SER A 278 -10.67 5.82 23.19
CA SER A 278 -11.07 5.08 22.00
C SER A 278 -11.94 3.85 22.34
N LYS A 279 -13.08 3.71 21.67
CA LYS A 279 -13.88 2.47 21.71
C LYS A 279 -13.32 1.39 20.79
N TRP A 280 -12.62 1.78 19.73
CA TRP A 280 -12.06 0.86 18.73
C TRP A 280 -10.86 0.08 19.26
N ILE A 281 -10.03 0.74 20.05
CA ILE A 281 -8.90 0.10 20.74
C ILE A 281 -9.43 -0.98 21.70
N ARG A 282 -10.39 -0.62 22.56
CA ARG A 282 -11.04 -1.57 23.49
C ARG A 282 -11.70 -2.76 22.79
N LYS A 283 -12.42 -2.51 21.69
CA LYS A 283 -13.02 -3.59 20.90
C LYS A 283 -11.96 -4.54 20.31
N LYS A 284 -10.84 -3.99 19.86
CA LYS A 284 -9.72 -4.78 19.32
C LYS A 284 -9.06 -5.62 20.41
N GLU A 285 -8.80 -5.03 21.57
CA GLU A 285 -8.31 -5.71 22.77
C GLU A 285 -9.21 -6.88 23.20
N GLU A 286 -10.53 -6.66 23.26
CA GLU A 286 -11.51 -7.70 23.59
C GLU A 286 -11.51 -8.85 22.57
N THR A 287 -11.23 -8.55 21.30
CA THR A 287 -11.15 -9.57 20.23
C THR A 287 -9.81 -10.31 20.25
N GLU A 288 -8.72 -9.64 20.61
CA GLU A 288 -7.35 -10.17 20.60
C GLU A 288 -6.90 -10.73 21.97
N GLY A 289 -7.71 -10.55 23.03
CA GLY A 289 -7.44 -11.04 24.38
C GLY A 289 -6.28 -10.33 25.10
N ARG A 290 -5.94 -9.09 24.72
CA ARG A 290 -4.81 -8.31 25.25
C ARG A 290 -5.28 -7.00 25.84
N ARG A 291 -4.65 -6.49 26.90
CA ARG A 291 -5.08 -5.28 27.61
C ARG A 291 -3.88 -4.43 28.03
N TRP A 292 -3.91 -3.15 27.65
CA TRP A 292 -3.03 -2.11 28.22
C TRP A 292 -3.42 -1.71 29.65
#